data_AF-A0A916Q1P8-F1
#
_entry.id   AF-A0A916Q1P8-F1
#
_cell.length_a   1.000
_cell.length_b   1.000
_cell.length_c   1.000
_cell.angle_alpha   90.00
_cell.angle_beta   90.00
_cell.angle_gamma   90.00
#
_symmetry.space_group_name_H-M   'P 1'
#
loop_
_entity.id
_entity.type
_entity.pdbx_description
1 polymer ?
#
loop_
_entity_poly.entity_id
_entity_poly.type
_entity_poly.pdbx_seq_one_letter_code
_entity_poly.pdbx_strand_id
1 'polypeptide(L)'
;MFEDIAIAPRFTPKAIQLRGISGGGVETQKKSGRKVTETGDCIGFVDAEPDHKITLTKPFRFLQMQVKSSGDTILLVRGPGGSWCSDDVSDRNPEIGGDWLEGTYEVWVGSYEENTSFPYLLQLTEEP
;
A
#
# COMPACT_ATOMS: atom_id res chain seq x y z
N MET A 1 -4.17 -13.68 3.53
CA MET A 1 -5.17 -13.53 4.61
C MET A 1 -5.24 -12.03 4.81
N PHE A 2 -6.33 -11.42 4.39
CA PHE A 2 -6.52 -9.98 4.43
C PHE A 2 -6.84 -9.59 5.87
N GLU A 3 -6.07 -8.67 6.43
CA GLU A 3 -6.12 -8.32 7.86
C GLU A 3 -6.36 -6.83 8.03
N ASP A 4 -7.35 -6.51 8.86
CA ASP A 4 -7.58 -5.17 9.40
C ASP A 4 -6.76 -5.03 10.68
N ILE A 5 -5.88 -4.03 10.73
CA ILE A 5 -5.02 -3.79 11.89
C ILE A 5 -5.20 -2.37 12.42
N ALA A 6 -4.89 -2.17 13.70
CA ALA A 6 -4.79 -0.87 14.33
C ALA A 6 -3.40 -0.69 14.93
N ILE A 7 -2.72 0.39 14.57
CA ILE A 7 -1.35 0.67 15.01
C ILE A 7 -1.22 2.09 15.57
N ALA A 8 -0.23 2.29 16.43
CA ALA A 8 0.16 3.58 16.98
C ALA A 8 1.67 3.74 16.82
N PRO A 9 2.20 4.99 16.85
CA PRO A 9 3.63 5.20 16.81
C PRO A 9 4.36 4.46 17.93
N ARG A 10 5.60 4.03 17.65
CA ARG A 10 6.46 3.18 18.50
C ARG A 10 5.91 1.77 18.68
N PHE A 11 5.28 1.23 17.64
CA PHE A 11 4.78 -0.14 17.66
C PHE A 11 5.92 -1.15 17.83
N THR A 12 5.61 -2.30 18.41
CA THR A 12 6.53 -3.41 18.64
C THR A 12 5.88 -4.70 18.11
N PRO A 13 6.58 -5.53 17.32
CA PRO A 13 7.96 -5.39 16.84
C PRO A 13 8.16 -4.19 15.89
N LYS A 14 9.41 -3.74 15.70
CA LYS A 14 9.75 -2.55 14.90
C LYS A 14 9.38 -2.62 13.41
N ALA A 15 9.01 -3.81 12.93
CA ALA A 15 8.43 -4.02 11.61
C ALA A 15 7.18 -4.88 11.76
N ILE A 16 6.07 -4.43 11.18
CA ILE A 16 4.86 -5.23 11.04
C ILE A 16 4.84 -5.79 9.62
N GLN A 17 4.47 -7.07 9.48
CA GLN A 17 4.39 -7.74 8.18
C GLN A 17 2.99 -8.27 7.97
N LEU A 18 2.35 -7.81 6.90
CA LEU A 18 1.07 -8.31 6.41
C LEU A 18 1.30 -9.13 5.14
N ARG A 19 0.42 -10.10 4.88
CA ARG A 19 0.58 -11.07 3.78
C ARG A 19 -0.67 -11.14 2.91
N GLY A 20 -0.49 -11.08 1.60
CA GLY A 20 -1.59 -11.23 0.66
C GLY A 20 -1.13 -11.76 -0.69
N ILE A 21 -2.07 -11.72 -1.63
CA ILE A 21 -1.87 -12.04 -3.04
C ILE A 21 -2.22 -10.77 -3.80
N SER A 22 -1.31 -10.29 -4.64
CA SER A 22 -1.51 -9.07 -5.40
C SER A 22 -2.41 -9.28 -6.61
N GLY A 23 -2.84 -8.19 -7.22
CA GLY A 23 -3.43 -8.19 -8.56
C GLY A 23 -4.88 -7.77 -8.56
N GLY A 24 -5.61 -8.24 -9.57
CA GLY A 24 -6.99 -7.88 -9.84
C GLY A 24 -7.18 -7.34 -11.26
N GLY A 25 -8.41 -6.94 -11.58
CA GLY A 25 -8.80 -6.46 -12.91
C GLY A 25 -9.18 -4.98 -12.96
N VAL A 26 -9.07 -4.25 -11.85
CA VAL A 26 -9.49 -2.85 -11.79
C VAL A 26 -8.29 -1.93 -11.89
N GLU A 27 -8.25 -1.08 -12.91
CA GLU A 27 -7.18 -0.08 -13.04
C GLU A 27 -7.08 0.81 -11.80
N THR A 28 -5.86 1.03 -11.31
CA THR A 28 -5.59 1.87 -10.13
C THR A 28 -6.11 3.30 -10.28
N GLN A 29 -5.98 3.91 -11.46
CA GLN A 29 -6.52 5.24 -11.75
C GLN A 29 -8.05 5.36 -11.61
N LYS A 30 -8.80 4.26 -11.83
CA LYS A 30 -10.24 4.21 -11.58
C LYS A 30 -10.54 4.19 -10.08
N LYS A 31 -9.66 3.58 -9.27
CA LYS A 31 -9.80 3.50 -7.80
C LYS A 31 -9.31 4.73 -7.06
N SER A 32 -8.19 5.32 -7.49
CA SER A 32 -7.66 6.56 -6.94
C SER A 32 -8.43 7.80 -7.41
N GLY A 33 -9.10 7.71 -8.57
CA GLY A 33 -9.74 8.85 -9.23
C GLY A 33 -8.74 9.83 -9.86
N ARG A 34 -7.46 9.45 -9.96
CA ARG A 34 -6.36 10.28 -10.49
C ARG A 34 -5.40 9.42 -11.29
N LYS A 35 -4.80 9.98 -12.33
CA LYS A 35 -3.74 9.31 -13.10
C LYS A 35 -2.37 9.41 -12.43
N VAL A 36 -2.14 10.51 -11.71
CA VAL A 36 -0.88 10.81 -11.04
C VAL A 36 -1.18 11.31 -9.63
N THR A 37 -0.39 10.85 -8.67
CA THR A 37 -0.42 11.29 -7.27
C THR A 37 0.94 11.90 -6.90
N GLU A 38 1.03 12.46 -5.71
CA GLU A 38 2.28 13.08 -5.23
C GLU A 38 3.43 12.08 -5.10
N THR A 39 3.12 10.78 -4.95
CA THR A 39 4.08 9.69 -4.78
C THR A 39 4.39 8.92 -6.06
N GLY A 40 3.69 9.20 -7.15
CA GLY A 40 3.87 8.49 -8.41
C GLY A 40 2.60 8.31 -9.23
N ASP A 41 2.76 7.67 -10.38
CA ASP A 41 1.67 7.37 -11.31
C ASP A 41 0.76 6.26 -10.77
N CYS A 42 -0.54 6.38 -10.99
CA CYS A 42 -1.50 5.32 -10.71
C CYS A 42 -1.62 4.44 -11.95
N ILE A 43 -0.75 3.43 -12.02
CA ILE A 43 -0.72 2.43 -13.08
C ILE A 43 -0.95 1.02 -12.52
N GLY A 44 -1.15 0.05 -13.40
CA GLY A 44 -1.46 -1.33 -13.02
C GLY A 44 -2.89 -1.56 -12.54
N PHE A 45 -3.11 -2.73 -11.92
CA PHE A 45 -4.42 -3.28 -11.62
C PHE A 45 -4.50 -3.80 -10.19
N VAL A 46 -5.63 -3.53 -9.54
CA VAL A 46 -5.97 -3.93 -8.17
C VAL A 46 -7.29 -4.66 -8.13
N ASP A 47 -7.57 -5.31 -7.01
CA ASP A 47 -8.86 -5.89 -6.71
C ASP A 47 -9.94 -4.83 -6.45
N ALA A 48 -11.20 -5.27 -6.53
CA ALA A 48 -12.34 -4.40 -6.29
C ALA A 48 -12.38 -3.90 -4.83
N GLU A 49 -11.96 -4.74 -3.88
CA GLU A 49 -11.87 -4.46 -2.45
C GLU A 49 -10.41 -4.25 -2.02
N PRO A 50 -10.13 -3.47 -0.97
CA PRO A 50 -8.77 -3.33 -0.46
C PRO A 50 -8.28 -4.61 0.20
N ASP A 51 -6.99 -4.89 0.06
CA ASP A 51 -6.33 -6.04 0.69
C ASP A 51 -6.16 -5.85 2.19
N HIS A 52 -5.95 -4.61 2.64
CA HIS A 52 -5.78 -4.30 4.05
C HIS A 52 -6.50 -3.00 4.42
N LYS A 53 -7.05 -2.96 5.63
CA LYS A 53 -7.41 -1.69 6.29
C LYS A 53 -6.52 -1.46 7.49
N ILE A 54 -5.74 -0.40 7.42
CA ILE A 54 -4.78 -0.03 8.46
C ILE A 54 -5.31 1.21 9.18
N THR A 55 -5.67 1.05 10.44
CA THR A 55 -6.10 2.16 11.29
C THR A 55 -4.91 2.71 12.07
N LEU A 56 -4.49 3.93 11.73
CA LEU A 56 -3.51 4.68 12.50
C LEU A 56 -4.26 5.39 13.63
N THR A 57 -4.05 4.93 14.86
CA THR A 57 -4.74 5.46 16.07
C THR A 57 -4.19 6.79 16.56
N LYS A 58 -3.06 7.23 15.98
CA LYS A 58 -2.40 8.52 16.18
C LYS A 58 -1.65 8.88 14.89
N PRO A 59 -1.34 10.15 14.62
CA PRO A 59 -0.53 10.53 13.47
C PRO A 59 0.90 9.98 13.57
N PHE A 60 1.47 9.59 12.43
CA PHE A 60 2.87 9.17 12.29
C PHE A 60 3.67 10.30 11.66
N ARG A 61 4.84 10.60 12.22
CA ARG A 61 5.81 11.52 11.58
C ARG A 61 6.58 10.86 10.44
N PHE A 62 6.70 9.54 10.53
CA PHE A 62 7.20 8.71 9.46
C PHE A 62 6.59 7.32 9.61
N LEU A 63 5.99 6.83 8.54
CA LEU A 63 5.64 5.43 8.36
C LEU A 63 5.89 5.10 6.90
N GLN A 64 6.59 3.99 6.68
CA GLN A 64 6.83 3.45 5.35
C GLN A 64 6.02 2.18 5.17
N MET A 65 5.35 2.11 4.03
CA MET A 65 4.64 0.94 3.53
C MET A 65 5.41 0.43 2.32
N GLN A 66 6.09 -0.70 2.46
CA GLN A 66 6.91 -1.30 1.40
C GLN A 66 6.37 -2.68 1.06
N VAL A 67 6.12 -2.93 -0.22
CA VAL A 67 5.75 -4.27 -0.70
C VAL A 67 7.02 -5.05 -1.04
N LYS A 68 7.01 -6.36 -0.77
CA LYS A 68 8.03 -7.30 -1.20
C LYS A 68 7.38 -8.48 -1.86
N SER A 69 7.65 -8.65 -3.15
CA SER A 69 7.22 -9.77 -3.96
C SER A 69 8.33 -10.19 -4.93
N SER A 70 8.23 -11.43 -5.42
CA SER A 70 9.03 -11.89 -6.56
C SER A 70 8.51 -11.39 -7.90
N GLY A 71 7.30 -10.83 -7.92
CA GLY A 71 6.66 -10.28 -9.11
C GLY A 71 6.70 -8.75 -9.17
N ASP A 72 6.03 -8.24 -10.19
CA ASP A 72 5.88 -6.81 -10.46
C ASP A 72 4.57 -6.33 -9.82
N THR A 73 4.71 -5.58 -8.73
CA THR A 73 3.58 -5.18 -7.88
C THR A 73 3.43 -3.68 -7.86
N ILE A 74 2.21 -3.21 -7.60
CA ILE A 74 1.92 -1.78 -7.42
C ILE A 74 1.28 -1.56 -6.04
N LEU A 75 1.33 -0.32 -5.54
CA LEU A 75 0.71 0.05 -4.27
C LEU A 75 -0.23 1.23 -4.46
N LEU A 76 -1.47 1.07 -4.02
CA LEU A 76 -2.43 2.16 -3.87
C LEU A 76 -2.84 2.24 -2.40
N VAL A 77 -2.70 3.43 -1.80
CA VAL A 77 -3.20 3.73 -0.46
C VAL A 77 -4.22 4.85 -0.55
N ARG A 78 -5.37 4.70 0.12
CA ARG A 78 -6.40 5.73 0.22
C ARG A 78 -6.83 5.93 1.67
N GLY A 79 -6.92 7.17 2.11
CA GLY A 79 -7.35 7.47 3.48
C GLY A 79 -7.40 8.97 3.77
N PRO A 80 -7.31 9.36 5.05
CA PRO A 80 -7.22 10.75 5.45
C PRO A 80 -6.11 11.49 4.69
N GLY A 81 -6.45 12.60 4.03
CA GLY A 81 -5.50 13.41 3.26
C GLY A 81 -5.51 13.12 1.75
N GLY A 82 -5.89 11.92 1.30
CA GLY A 82 -6.02 11.63 -0.13
C GLY A 82 -5.75 10.19 -0.53
N SER A 83 -5.11 10.05 -1.69
CA SER A 83 -4.73 8.78 -2.29
C SER A 83 -3.33 8.88 -2.88
N TRP A 84 -2.57 7.81 -2.75
CA TRP A 84 -1.17 7.72 -3.15
C TRP A 84 -0.94 6.44 -3.92
N CYS A 85 -0.27 6.56 -5.05
CA CYS A 85 0.14 5.45 -5.90
C CYS A 85 1.66 5.38 -5.91
N SER A 86 2.19 4.17 -5.97
CA SER A 86 3.61 3.92 -6.13
C SER A 86 3.82 2.65 -6.94
N ASP A 87 4.89 2.66 -7.71
CA ASP A 87 5.38 1.57 -8.55
C ASP A 87 6.91 1.67 -8.67
N ASP A 88 7.58 0.53 -8.88
CA ASP A 88 9.01 0.43 -9.24
C ASP A 88 10.00 1.30 -8.40
N VAL A 89 9.86 1.30 -7.07
CA VAL A 89 10.80 2.03 -6.18
C VAL A 89 12.06 1.23 -5.89
N SER A 90 11.91 -0.04 -5.50
CA SER A 90 13.01 -0.97 -5.23
C SER A 90 12.80 -2.24 -6.04
N ASP A 91 13.66 -2.43 -7.05
CA ASP A 91 13.45 -3.42 -8.12
C ASP A 91 12.11 -3.18 -8.84
N ARG A 92 11.15 -4.10 -8.69
CA ARG A 92 9.78 -4.00 -9.23
C ARG A 92 8.71 -3.94 -8.14
N ASN A 93 9.12 -3.43 -6.98
CA ASN A 93 8.26 -3.35 -5.82
C ASN A 93 8.07 -1.89 -5.38
N PRO A 94 6.85 -1.52 -5.00
CA PRO A 94 6.46 -0.17 -4.63
C PRO A 94 6.75 0.11 -3.16
N GLU A 95 6.94 1.40 -2.86
CA GLU A 95 7.03 1.89 -1.50
C GLU A 95 6.43 3.29 -1.39
N ILE A 96 5.80 3.56 -0.24
CA ILE A 96 5.33 4.90 0.14
C ILE A 96 5.76 5.16 1.58
N GLY A 97 6.61 6.17 1.76
CA GLY A 97 7.06 6.65 3.07
C GLY A 97 6.75 8.13 3.26
N GLY A 98 6.39 8.52 4.49
CA GLY A 98 6.14 9.92 4.82
C GLY A 98 5.36 10.12 6.13
N ASP A 99 4.90 11.36 6.35
CA ASP A 99 3.96 11.68 7.43
C ASP A 99 2.56 11.11 7.10
N TRP A 100 1.88 10.56 8.11
CA TRP A 100 0.51 10.07 7.97
C TRP A 100 -0.39 10.63 9.07
N LEU A 101 -1.60 11.03 8.69
CA LEU A 101 -2.62 11.47 9.65
C LEU A 101 -3.24 10.29 10.39
N GLU A 102 -3.83 10.57 11.56
CA GLU A 102 -4.69 9.60 12.24
C GLU A 102 -5.91 9.24 11.38
N GLY A 103 -6.31 7.97 11.40
CA GLY A 103 -7.49 7.44 10.73
C GLY A 103 -7.24 6.12 10.01
N THR A 104 -8.25 5.66 9.26
CA THR A 104 -8.21 4.37 8.57
C THR A 104 -7.83 4.55 7.10
N TYR A 105 -6.84 3.76 6.67
CA TYR A 105 -6.33 3.71 5.32
C TYR A 105 -6.69 2.37 4.70
N GLU A 106 -7.27 2.42 3.51
CA GLU A 106 -7.48 1.27 2.64
C GLU A 106 -6.23 1.11 1.77
N VAL A 107 -5.68 -0.09 1.73
CA VAL A 107 -4.45 -0.42 1.02
C VAL A 107 -4.73 -1.53 0.03
N TRP A 108 -4.39 -1.28 -1.22
CA TRP A 108 -4.40 -2.25 -2.31
C TRP A 108 -2.97 -2.54 -2.75
N VAL A 109 -2.62 -3.81 -2.85
CA VAL A 109 -1.41 -4.30 -3.48
C VAL A 109 -1.81 -4.97 -4.79
N GLY A 110 -1.53 -4.29 -5.89
CA GLY A 110 -1.88 -4.73 -7.22
C GLY A 110 -0.71 -5.38 -7.95
N SER A 111 -0.93 -5.65 -9.22
CA SER A 111 0.11 -6.06 -10.17
C SER A 111 0.12 -5.11 -11.35
N TYR A 112 1.29 -4.94 -11.98
CA TYR A 112 1.39 -4.10 -13.18
C TYR A 112 0.54 -4.64 -14.34
N GLU A 113 0.52 -5.96 -14.52
CA GLU A 113 -0.31 -6.64 -15.53
C GLU A 113 -1.69 -7.03 -15.00
N GLU A 114 -2.72 -6.89 -15.85
CA GLU A 114 -4.11 -7.23 -15.52
C GLU A 114 -4.27 -8.73 -15.24
N ASN A 115 -4.99 -9.07 -14.15
CA ASN A 115 -5.27 -10.45 -13.74
C ASN A 115 -4.02 -11.32 -13.49
N THR A 116 -2.85 -10.70 -13.34
CA THR A 116 -1.64 -11.35 -12.85
C THR A 116 -1.55 -11.18 -11.33
N SER A 117 -1.14 -12.22 -10.61
CA SER A 117 -1.12 -12.22 -9.15
C SER A 117 0.17 -12.80 -8.58
N PHE A 118 0.71 -12.16 -7.54
CA PHE A 118 1.91 -12.62 -6.86
C PHE A 118 1.71 -12.63 -5.35
N PRO A 119 2.23 -13.63 -4.62
CA PRO A 119 2.34 -13.52 -3.16
C PRO A 119 3.21 -12.33 -2.77
N TYR A 120 2.81 -11.61 -1.73
CA TYR A 120 3.56 -10.46 -1.24
C TYR A 120 3.65 -10.41 0.29
N LEU A 121 4.64 -9.63 0.76
CA LEU A 121 4.73 -9.10 2.11
C LEU A 121 4.58 -7.58 2.06
N LEU A 122 3.60 -7.04 2.78
CA LEU A 122 3.51 -5.60 3.04
C LEU A 122 4.18 -5.33 4.38
N GLN A 123 5.31 -4.64 4.34
CA GLN A 123 6.11 -4.29 5.50
C GLN A 123 5.84 -2.84 5.92
N LEU A 124 5.54 -2.64 7.20
CA LEU A 124 5.32 -1.35 7.84
C LEU A 124 6.48 -1.05 8.78
N THR A 125 7.19 0.08 8.59
CA THR A 125 8.32 0.52 9.44
C THR A 125 8.25 2.02 9.78
N GLU A 126 8.76 2.39 10.95
CA GLU A 126 8.89 3.79 11.39
C GLU A 126 10.28 4.39 11.12
N GLU A 127 11.13 3.65 10.41
CA GLU A 127 12.51 4.01 10.08
C GLU A 127 12.63 4.18 8.55
N PRO A 128 13.18 5.32 8.07
CA PRO A 128 13.49 5.53 6.65
C PRO A 128 14.64 4.67 6.13
#